data_AF-A0A6A6BE87-F1
#
_entry.id   AF-A0A6A6BE87-F1
#
_cell.length_a   1.000
_cell.length_b   1.000
_cell.length_c   1.000
_cell.angle_alpha   90.00
_cell.angle_beta   90.00
_cell.angle_gamma   90.00
#
_symmetry.space_group_name_H-M   'P 1'
#
loop_
_entity.id
_entity.type
_entity.pdbx_description
1 polymer ?
#
loop_
_entity_poly.entity_id
_entity_poly.type
_entity_poly.pdbx_seq_one_letter_code
_entity_poly.pdbx_strand_id
1 'polypeptide(L)'
;MKTLFAMKSLFALLSFVLFMGTALSVPFTAGSLTSGTLSDLVTSGVQSDAVTAGALSIRVADPSILVTDLDNPDVEEPLKKGQPRIRKGFSQQQLQQVRDGINDAMALAHAGMDSINKDMFDRYFAMDANDLVHSILQDMSGPWSGRYFPEGEGNTLLERITIAPDDGQKKACGEFSVATFTMNGDGSATIILCPRAFRHGGINRDYVDVAPAASCRNVGDTVSWAMYTMGATLLKKYLYYKPLFKNPKAFPYGATEAISGPEMCRGQYDGWSEKTCSYIWFTSHAYFTTLCGMEYKYAGVLQNHDPTCPDRYIPECSY
;
A
#
# COMPACT_ATOMS: atom_id res chain seq x y z
N MET A 1 56.00 -22.01 23.39
CA MET A 1 56.36 -21.19 24.57
C MET A 1 57.52 -20.27 24.17
N LYS A 2 57.41 -18.98 24.51
CA LYS A 2 58.30 -17.82 24.21
C LYS A 2 57.88 -16.93 23.02
N THR A 3 57.27 -15.78 23.40
CA THR A 3 57.46 -14.38 22.92
C THR A 3 57.27 -14.09 21.42
N LEU A 4 56.48 -13.10 20.98
CA LEU A 4 56.59 -11.68 21.31
C LEU A 4 55.26 -10.90 21.14
N PHE A 5 55.14 -9.86 21.96
CA PHE A 5 54.12 -8.82 21.98
C PHE A 5 54.53 -7.61 21.12
N ALA A 6 53.50 -6.85 20.68
CA ALA A 6 53.44 -5.39 20.51
C ALA A 6 53.93 -4.69 19.22
N MET A 7 53.00 -3.96 18.59
CA MET A 7 53.16 -2.60 18.00
C MET A 7 51.75 -2.03 17.74
N LYS A 8 51.19 -1.16 18.61
CA LYS A 8 51.16 0.33 18.52
C LYS A 8 50.86 0.83 17.09
N SER A 9 49.62 1.20 16.78
CA SER A 9 49.03 2.54 16.92
C SER A 9 49.86 3.65 16.28
N LEU A 10 49.43 4.16 15.12
CA LEU A 10 49.85 5.43 14.56
C LEU A 10 48.62 6.25 14.16
N PHE A 11 48.56 7.46 14.70
CA PHE A 11 47.55 8.48 14.50
C PHE A 11 47.84 9.32 13.24
N ALA A 12 46.76 9.70 12.56
CA ALA A 12 46.43 11.01 11.97
C ALA A 12 47.36 11.69 10.93
N LEU A 13 46.74 12.14 9.82
CA LEU A 13 46.53 13.55 9.38
C LEU A 13 46.60 13.75 7.85
N LEU A 14 45.80 14.74 7.38
CA LEU A 14 45.74 15.37 6.04
C LEU A 14 44.97 14.59 4.94
N SER A 15 44.02 15.14 4.17
CA SER A 15 43.56 16.53 3.97
C SER A 15 42.11 16.56 3.46
N PHE A 16 41.33 17.47 4.02
CA PHE A 16 40.01 17.91 3.53
C PHE A 16 40.24 19.03 2.50
N VAL A 17 39.72 18.89 1.28
CA VAL A 17 39.65 20.00 0.30
C VAL A 17 38.17 20.28 0.02
N LEU A 18 37.82 21.55 0.25
CA LEU A 18 36.51 22.15 0.03
C LEU A 18 36.04 21.99 -1.43
N PHE A 19 34.76 21.61 -1.59
CA PHE A 19 33.96 21.96 -2.76
C PHE A 19 32.85 22.89 -2.30
N MET A 20 33.02 24.20 -2.51
CA MET A 20 31.93 25.17 -2.44
C MET A 20 31.26 25.25 -3.81
N GLY A 21 30.08 24.66 -3.93
CA GLY A 21 29.17 24.88 -5.06
C GLY A 21 28.21 26.02 -4.71
N THR A 22 28.32 27.11 -5.46
CA THR A 22 27.47 28.30 -5.40
C THR A 22 26.04 27.97 -5.84
N ALA A 23 25.06 28.09 -4.93
CA ALA A 23 23.64 28.13 -5.26
C ALA A 23 23.24 29.58 -5.59
N LEU A 24 22.91 29.83 -6.87
CA LEU A 24 22.28 31.07 -7.33
C LEU A 24 20.81 31.05 -6.91
N SER A 25 20.44 31.97 -6.03
CA SER A 25 19.06 32.27 -5.63
C SER A 25 18.40 33.15 -6.70
N VAL A 26 17.29 32.67 -7.27
CA VAL A 26 16.40 33.45 -8.13
C VAL A 26 15.21 33.91 -7.27
N PRO A 27 14.89 35.22 -7.21
CA PRO A 27 13.73 35.68 -6.44
C PRO A 27 12.43 35.38 -7.21
N PHE A 28 11.54 34.62 -6.58
CA PHE A 28 10.13 34.53 -6.99
C PHE A 28 9.38 35.76 -6.48
N THR A 29 8.96 36.63 -7.41
CA THR A 29 7.98 37.69 -7.15
C THR A 29 6.58 37.09 -7.04
N ALA A 30 5.94 37.29 -5.89
CA ALA A 30 4.54 36.98 -5.65
C ALA A 30 3.64 37.93 -6.47
N GLY A 31 2.95 37.37 -7.48
CA GLY A 31 1.88 38.05 -8.20
C GLY A 31 0.57 37.96 -7.43
N SER A 32 0.03 39.12 -7.05
CA SER A 32 -1.28 39.30 -6.45
C SER A 32 -2.40 38.89 -7.43
N LEU A 33 -3.18 37.86 -7.09
CA LEU A 33 -4.43 37.54 -7.77
C LEU A 33 -5.56 38.40 -7.20
N THR A 34 -5.91 39.47 -7.92
CA THR A 34 -7.14 40.22 -7.69
C THR A 34 -8.32 39.48 -8.32
N SER A 35 -9.41 39.37 -7.56
CA SER A 35 -10.71 38.86 -7.96
C SER A 35 -11.30 39.65 -9.13
N GLY A 36 -11.52 39.00 -10.28
CA GLY A 36 -12.28 39.52 -11.41
C GLY A 36 -13.58 38.75 -11.57
N THR A 37 -14.70 39.43 -11.39
CA THR A 37 -16.07 38.93 -11.55
C THR A 37 -16.41 38.68 -13.02
N LEU A 38 -17.03 37.52 -13.30
CA LEU A 38 -17.62 37.15 -14.59
C LEU A 38 -18.88 37.98 -14.86
N SER A 39 -18.71 39.16 -15.44
CA SER A 39 -19.73 39.90 -16.18
C SER A 39 -19.00 40.99 -16.92
N ASP A 40 -18.62 40.70 -18.17
CA ASP A 40 -18.38 41.65 -19.27
C ASP A 40 -17.57 40.93 -20.35
N LEU A 41 -18.25 40.45 -21.39
CA LEU A 41 -17.86 40.63 -22.79
C LEU A 41 -18.87 39.90 -23.69
N VAL A 42 -19.97 40.60 -23.98
CA VAL A 42 -20.72 40.42 -25.23
C VAL A 42 -20.36 41.63 -26.10
N THR A 43 -20.27 41.39 -27.42
CA THR A 43 -20.02 42.34 -28.51
C THR A 43 -18.58 42.83 -28.75
N SER A 44 -17.89 42.17 -29.69
CA SER A 44 -17.48 42.85 -30.93
C SER A 44 -17.06 41.80 -31.97
N GLY A 45 -17.55 41.96 -33.18
CA GLY A 45 -17.32 41.06 -34.29
C GLY A 45 -16.17 41.49 -35.21
N VAL A 46 -15.78 40.51 -36.03
CA VAL A 46 -15.16 40.62 -37.35
C VAL A 46 -13.67 40.99 -37.40
N GLN A 47 -12.81 39.99 -37.62
CA GLN A 47 -12.14 39.82 -38.92
C GLN A 47 -11.50 38.43 -39.04
N SER A 48 -11.83 37.77 -40.15
CA SER A 48 -11.35 36.48 -40.59
C SER A 48 -9.96 36.60 -41.21
N ASP A 49 -9.01 35.77 -40.79
CA ASP A 49 -7.93 35.31 -41.66
C ASP A 49 -7.60 33.85 -41.37
N ALA A 50 -7.42 33.13 -42.47
CA ALA A 50 -7.45 31.69 -42.58
C ALA A 50 -6.27 31.02 -41.86
N VAL A 51 -6.59 30.13 -40.92
CA VAL A 51 -5.68 29.07 -40.48
C VAL A 51 -6.31 27.74 -40.83
N THR A 52 -5.58 27.01 -41.66
CA THR A 52 -5.87 25.71 -42.24
C THR A 52 -6.33 24.72 -41.17
N ALA A 53 -7.57 24.23 -41.33
CA ALA A 53 -8.16 23.19 -40.49
C ALA A 53 -7.42 21.85 -40.71
N GLY A 54 -6.43 21.57 -39.86
CA GLY A 54 -6.05 20.20 -39.54
C GLY A 54 -7.14 19.62 -38.65
N ALA A 55 -7.96 18.72 -39.20
CA ALA A 55 -9.03 18.05 -38.49
C ALA A 55 -8.47 17.28 -37.27
N LEU A 56 -8.58 17.88 -36.08
CA LEU A 56 -8.43 17.15 -34.82
C LEU A 56 -9.69 16.31 -34.65
N SER A 57 -9.66 15.07 -35.14
CA SER A 57 -10.68 14.07 -34.82
C SER A 57 -10.50 13.70 -33.35
N ILE A 58 -11.20 14.41 -32.47
CA ILE A 58 -11.51 13.88 -31.14
C ILE A 58 -12.47 12.72 -31.38
N ARG A 59 -11.92 11.52 -31.52
CA ARG A 59 -12.69 10.31 -31.31
C ARG A 59 -13.09 10.32 -29.83
N VAL A 60 -14.31 10.74 -29.55
CA VAL A 60 -15.01 10.33 -28.35
C VAL A 60 -14.95 8.81 -28.37
N ALA A 61 -14.20 8.24 -27.42
CA ALA A 61 -14.14 6.79 -27.26
C ALA A 61 -15.59 6.31 -27.10
N ASP A 62 -15.96 5.40 -27.98
CA ASP A 62 -17.27 4.77 -28.05
C ASP A 62 -17.64 4.23 -26.65
N PRO A 63 -18.75 4.67 -26.03
CA PRO A 63 -19.20 4.12 -24.76
C PRO A 63 -19.73 2.68 -24.89
N SER A 64 -19.66 2.10 -26.09
CA SER A 64 -19.95 0.69 -26.38
C SER A 64 -18.78 -0.24 -26.01
N ILE A 65 -18.21 -0.12 -24.82
CA ILE A 65 -17.39 -1.22 -24.28
C ILE A 65 -18.37 -2.29 -23.78
N LEU A 66 -18.46 -3.35 -24.58
CA LEU A 66 -18.99 -4.69 -24.29
C LEU A 66 -19.64 -4.86 -22.91
N VAL A 67 -20.95 -4.68 -22.87
CA VAL A 67 -21.82 -5.40 -21.93
C VAL A 67 -21.96 -6.82 -22.49
N THR A 68 -21.02 -7.70 -22.19
CA THR A 68 -21.16 -9.14 -22.47
C THR A 68 -21.57 -9.87 -21.20
N ASP A 69 -22.73 -10.52 -21.27
CA ASP A 69 -23.26 -11.55 -20.36
C ASP A 69 -23.39 -11.21 -18.88
N LEU A 70 -24.48 -10.48 -18.57
CA LEU A 70 -24.95 -10.26 -17.20
C LEU A 70 -25.71 -11.46 -16.58
N ASP A 71 -25.94 -12.55 -17.33
CA ASP A 71 -26.82 -13.65 -16.87
C ASP A 71 -26.11 -14.90 -16.32
N ASN A 72 -24.78 -14.91 -16.21
CA ASN A 72 -24.08 -15.91 -15.40
C ASN A 72 -23.74 -15.33 -14.01
N PRO A 73 -24.27 -15.87 -12.89
CA PRO A 73 -24.01 -15.37 -11.54
C PRO A 73 -22.53 -15.44 -11.13
N ASP A 74 -21.71 -16.18 -11.89
CA ASP A 74 -20.30 -16.46 -11.56
C ASP A 74 -19.27 -15.72 -12.43
N VAL A 75 -19.63 -14.69 -13.21
CA VAL A 75 -18.61 -13.97 -14.02
C VAL A 75 -17.70 -13.14 -13.11
N GLU A 76 -16.59 -13.75 -12.72
CA GLU A 76 -15.39 -13.11 -12.17
C GLU A 76 -14.85 -12.12 -13.23
N GLU A 77 -14.65 -10.86 -12.86
CA GLU A 77 -13.88 -9.98 -13.74
C GLU A 77 -12.42 -10.44 -13.70
N PRO A 78 -11.83 -10.91 -14.82
CA PRO A 78 -10.41 -11.12 -14.88
C PRO A 78 -9.75 -9.76 -14.80
N LEU A 79 -9.11 -9.48 -13.67
CA LEU A 79 -8.15 -8.41 -13.61
C LEU A 79 -6.95 -8.73 -14.51
N LYS A 80 -6.05 -7.75 -14.65
CA LYS A 80 -4.83 -7.91 -15.44
C LYS A 80 -4.05 -9.15 -14.98
N LYS A 81 -3.24 -9.72 -15.86
CA LYS A 81 -2.36 -10.85 -15.54
C LYS A 81 -1.61 -10.58 -14.22
N GLY A 82 -1.51 -11.59 -13.37
CA GLY A 82 -0.86 -11.43 -12.05
C GLY A 82 -1.69 -10.68 -11.01
N GLN A 83 -3.01 -10.56 -11.17
CA GLN A 83 -3.90 -9.98 -10.16
C GLN A 83 -4.97 -10.99 -9.71
N PRO A 84 -5.50 -10.86 -8.48
CA PRO A 84 -6.62 -11.67 -8.02
C PRO A 84 -7.87 -11.48 -8.86
N ARG A 85 -8.77 -12.45 -8.81
CA ARG A 85 -10.09 -12.35 -9.41
C ARG A 85 -11.03 -11.62 -8.45
N ILE A 86 -11.94 -10.81 -8.97
CA ILE A 86 -12.99 -10.16 -8.15
C ILE A 86 -14.33 -10.82 -8.47
N ARG A 87 -14.98 -11.40 -7.45
CA ARG A 87 -16.33 -11.95 -7.56
C ARG A 87 -17.36 -10.82 -7.64
N LYS A 88 -18.47 -11.06 -8.36
CA LYS A 88 -19.65 -10.18 -8.36
C LYS A 88 -20.21 -9.95 -6.95
N GLY A 89 -20.98 -8.87 -6.79
CA GLY A 89 -21.73 -8.55 -5.57
C GLY A 89 -21.23 -7.33 -4.80
N PHE A 90 -20.10 -6.74 -5.20
CA PHE A 90 -19.69 -5.43 -4.70
C PHE A 90 -20.56 -4.32 -5.31
N SER A 91 -20.87 -3.29 -4.51
CA SER A 91 -21.32 -2.01 -5.07
C SER A 91 -20.22 -1.36 -5.91
N GLN A 92 -20.57 -0.36 -6.74
CA GLN A 92 -19.58 0.33 -7.58
C GLN A 92 -18.43 0.95 -6.77
N GLN A 93 -18.74 1.57 -5.61
CA GLN A 93 -17.72 2.12 -4.73
C GLN A 93 -16.83 1.02 -4.14
N GLN A 94 -17.43 -0.07 -3.64
CA GLN A 94 -16.65 -1.17 -3.07
C GLN A 94 -15.74 -1.81 -4.12
N LEU A 95 -16.25 -2.00 -5.35
CA LEU A 95 -15.47 -2.54 -6.46
C LEU A 95 -14.25 -1.65 -6.76
N GLN A 96 -14.44 -0.32 -6.78
CA GLN A 96 -13.35 0.63 -6.93
C GLN A 96 -12.34 0.53 -5.78
N GLN A 97 -12.80 0.47 -4.53
CA GLN A 97 -11.95 0.28 -3.34
C GLN A 97 -11.12 -1.01 -3.42
N VAL A 98 -11.70 -2.11 -3.91
CA VAL A 98 -10.98 -3.38 -4.10
C VAL A 98 -9.90 -3.24 -5.16
N ARG A 99 -10.24 -2.68 -6.33
CA ARG A 99 -9.26 -2.47 -7.44
C ARG A 99 -8.10 -1.59 -6.99
N ASP A 100 -8.40 -0.48 -6.32
CA ASP A 100 -7.39 0.42 -5.75
C ASP A 100 -6.57 -0.28 -4.67
N GLY A 101 -7.22 -1.08 -3.81
CA GLY A 101 -6.56 -1.86 -2.77
C GLY A 101 -5.58 -2.89 -3.33
N ILE A 102 -5.89 -3.55 -4.45
CA ILE A 102 -4.98 -4.50 -5.10
C ILE A 102 -3.70 -3.79 -5.53
N ASN A 103 -3.83 -2.61 -6.15
CA ASN A 103 -2.69 -1.79 -6.55
C ASN A 103 -1.91 -1.26 -5.34
N ASP A 104 -2.61 -0.80 -4.30
CA ASP A 104 -1.99 -0.32 -3.06
C ASP A 104 -1.21 -1.44 -2.35
N ALA A 105 -1.72 -2.67 -2.34
CA ALA A 105 -1.01 -3.81 -1.76
C ALA A 105 0.33 -4.06 -2.47
N MET A 106 0.37 -3.95 -3.80
CA MET A 106 1.62 -4.09 -4.56
C MET A 106 2.57 -2.93 -4.28
N ALA A 107 2.06 -1.70 -4.25
CA ALA A 107 2.84 -0.51 -3.96
C ALA A 107 3.46 -0.53 -2.55
N LEU A 108 2.72 -1.04 -1.56
CA LEU A 108 3.20 -1.25 -0.19
C LEU A 108 4.32 -2.31 -0.17
N ALA A 109 4.08 -3.48 -0.77
CA ALA A 109 5.10 -4.54 -0.84
C ALA A 109 6.40 -4.02 -1.47
N HIS A 110 6.27 -3.22 -2.53
CA HIS A 110 7.37 -2.60 -3.24
C HIS A 110 8.18 -1.63 -2.38
N ALA A 111 7.49 -0.71 -1.70
CA ALA A 111 8.18 0.21 -0.82
C ALA A 111 8.99 -0.52 0.26
N GLY A 112 8.45 -1.62 0.81
CA GLY A 112 9.19 -2.44 1.78
C GLY A 112 10.46 -3.10 1.22
N MET A 113 10.55 -3.35 -0.08
CA MET A 113 11.78 -3.85 -0.73
C MET A 113 12.81 -2.73 -0.95
N ASP A 114 12.35 -1.55 -1.40
CA ASP A 114 13.22 -0.42 -1.74
C ASP A 114 13.83 0.26 -0.51
N SER A 115 13.05 0.39 0.58
CA SER A 115 13.44 1.19 1.74
C SER A 115 14.01 0.32 2.85
N ILE A 116 15.22 -0.20 2.65
CA ILE A 116 15.99 -0.80 3.75
C ILE A 116 16.75 0.33 4.47
N ASN A 117 16.01 1.23 5.11
CA ASN A 117 16.56 1.96 6.24
C ASN A 117 16.70 0.95 7.37
N LYS A 118 17.93 0.60 7.74
CA LYS A 118 18.22 -0.37 8.79
C LYS A 118 17.48 -0.06 10.09
N ASP A 119 17.42 1.23 10.48
CA ASP A 119 16.75 1.68 11.70
C ASP A 119 15.23 1.57 11.62
N MET A 120 14.67 1.50 10.40
CA MET A 120 13.25 1.20 10.19
C MET A 120 13.00 -0.32 10.24
N PHE A 121 13.85 -1.09 9.56
CA PHE A 121 13.74 -2.54 9.48
C PHE A 121 13.82 -3.19 10.88
N ASP A 122 14.82 -2.78 11.67
CA ASP A 122 15.04 -3.27 13.05
C ASP A 122 13.85 -3.01 14.00
N ARG A 123 12.90 -2.14 13.62
CA ARG A 123 11.69 -1.89 14.41
C ARG A 123 10.68 -3.03 14.31
N TYR A 124 10.68 -3.73 13.17
CA TYR A 124 9.66 -4.72 12.82
C TYR A 124 10.23 -6.13 12.76
N PHE A 125 11.51 -6.28 12.41
CA PHE A 125 12.14 -7.56 12.15
C PHE A 125 13.52 -7.65 12.79
N ALA A 126 13.95 -8.87 13.10
CA ALA A 126 15.33 -9.15 13.47
C ALA A 126 16.24 -8.97 12.22
N MET A 127 17.47 -8.49 12.42
CA MET A 127 18.40 -8.18 11.32
C MET A 127 18.65 -9.36 10.37
N ASP A 128 18.70 -10.58 10.90
CA ASP A 128 18.94 -11.80 10.12
C ASP A 128 17.72 -12.24 9.27
N ALA A 129 16.55 -11.64 9.49
CA ALA A 129 15.35 -11.87 8.69
C ALA A 129 15.31 -11.04 7.40
N ASN A 130 16.30 -10.20 7.11
CA ASN A 130 16.28 -9.27 5.97
C ASN A 130 16.05 -9.97 4.62
N ASP A 131 16.85 -10.99 4.32
CA ASP A 131 16.74 -11.74 3.07
C ASP A 131 15.38 -12.45 2.94
N LEU A 132 14.86 -12.95 4.06
CA LEU A 132 13.56 -13.62 4.11
C LEU A 132 12.41 -12.63 3.85
N VAL A 133 12.41 -11.48 4.54
CA VAL A 133 11.39 -10.43 4.37
C VAL A 133 11.41 -9.92 2.93
N HIS A 134 12.60 -9.65 2.38
CA HIS A 134 12.75 -9.23 0.99
C HIS A 134 12.22 -10.30 0.02
N SER A 135 12.58 -11.57 0.22
CA SER A 135 12.07 -12.68 -0.61
C SER A 135 10.56 -12.82 -0.54
N ILE A 136 9.94 -12.62 0.64
CA ILE A 136 8.48 -12.69 0.81
C ILE A 136 7.78 -11.55 0.06
N LEU A 137 8.27 -10.32 0.22
CA LEU A 137 7.70 -9.15 -0.47
C LEU A 137 7.86 -9.27 -1.99
N GLN A 138 9.02 -9.76 -2.46
CA GLN A 138 9.28 -10.01 -3.88
C GLN A 138 8.41 -11.12 -4.46
N ASP A 139 8.24 -12.24 -3.73
CA ASP A 139 7.39 -13.34 -4.17
C ASP A 139 5.91 -12.89 -4.29
N MET A 140 5.46 -11.92 -3.47
CA MET A 140 4.12 -11.37 -3.60
C MET A 140 3.96 -10.42 -4.78
N SER A 141 4.87 -9.47 -4.92
CA SER A 141 4.72 -8.40 -5.91
C SER A 141 5.19 -8.77 -7.31
N GLY A 142 5.97 -9.84 -7.44
CA GLY A 142 6.52 -10.29 -8.72
C GLY A 142 7.87 -9.64 -9.06
N PRO A 143 8.45 -9.97 -10.23
CA PRO A 143 9.72 -9.41 -10.65
C PRO A 143 9.63 -7.89 -10.83
N TRP A 144 10.48 -7.15 -10.12
CA TRP A 144 10.59 -5.70 -10.23
C TRP A 144 11.14 -5.30 -11.60
N SER A 145 10.31 -4.67 -12.45
CA SER A 145 10.74 -4.17 -13.77
C SER A 145 11.18 -2.69 -13.78
N GLY A 146 11.01 -1.94 -12.68
CA GLY A 146 11.54 -0.57 -12.55
C GLY A 146 10.65 0.42 -11.81
N ARG A 147 11.00 1.72 -11.91
CA ARG A 147 10.47 2.87 -11.13
C ARG A 147 8.98 3.17 -11.26
N TYR A 148 8.28 2.49 -12.17
CA TYR A 148 6.85 2.58 -12.35
C TYR A 148 6.36 1.16 -12.53
N PHE A 149 5.42 0.71 -11.71
CA PHE A 149 4.67 -0.50 -12.01
C PHE A 149 3.89 -0.22 -13.29
N PRO A 150 4.23 -0.81 -14.45
CA PRO A 150 3.23 -0.90 -15.49
C PRO A 150 2.09 -1.70 -14.87
N GLU A 151 0.89 -1.11 -14.85
CA GLU A 151 -0.28 -1.76 -14.28
C GLU A 151 -0.42 -3.20 -14.82
N GLY A 152 -0.17 -4.23 -14.00
CA GLY A 152 -0.43 -5.63 -14.37
C GLY A 152 0.75 -6.61 -14.43
N GLU A 153 1.84 -6.43 -13.67
CA GLU A 153 2.95 -7.41 -13.58
C GLU A 153 3.09 -8.08 -12.19
N GLY A 154 1.96 -8.43 -11.54
CA GLY A 154 2.00 -9.17 -10.27
C GLY A 154 2.38 -10.65 -10.44
N ASN A 155 2.59 -11.37 -9.34
CA ASN A 155 2.81 -12.82 -9.39
C ASN A 155 1.56 -13.53 -9.96
N THR A 156 1.71 -14.34 -11.01
CA THR A 156 0.60 -15.07 -11.65
C THR A 156 -0.16 -16.00 -10.70
N LEU A 157 0.45 -16.39 -9.58
CA LEU A 157 -0.24 -17.16 -8.55
C LEU A 157 -1.31 -16.35 -7.83
N LEU A 158 -1.27 -15.01 -7.87
CA LEU A 158 -2.35 -14.16 -7.37
C LEU A 158 -3.66 -14.40 -8.14
N GLU A 159 -3.61 -14.85 -9.41
CA GLU A 159 -4.80 -15.21 -10.20
C GLU A 159 -5.58 -16.41 -9.64
N ARG A 160 -4.97 -17.15 -8.70
CA ARG A 160 -5.61 -18.24 -7.95
C ARG A 160 -6.30 -17.77 -6.67
N ILE A 161 -6.27 -16.47 -6.39
CA ILE A 161 -6.99 -15.86 -5.28
C ILE A 161 -8.25 -15.19 -5.85
N THR A 162 -9.39 -15.44 -5.21
CA THR A 162 -10.65 -14.74 -5.47
C THR A 162 -10.97 -13.82 -4.31
N ILE A 163 -11.25 -12.55 -4.60
CA ILE A 163 -11.76 -11.57 -3.63
C ILE A 163 -13.27 -11.52 -3.76
N ALA A 164 -13.98 -11.79 -2.67
CA ALA A 164 -15.43 -11.86 -2.63
C ALA A 164 -16.01 -10.94 -1.55
N PRO A 165 -17.21 -10.37 -1.76
CA PRO A 165 -17.94 -9.71 -0.68
C PRO A 165 -18.43 -10.76 0.34
N ASP A 166 -18.63 -10.33 1.58
CA ASP A 166 -19.41 -11.11 2.54
C ASP A 166 -20.87 -11.22 2.07
N ASP A 167 -21.36 -12.44 1.85
CA ASP A 167 -22.73 -12.72 1.42
C ASP A 167 -23.72 -12.88 2.58
N GLY A 168 -23.23 -12.83 3.83
CA GLY A 168 -24.02 -12.97 5.05
C GLY A 168 -24.63 -14.36 5.29
N GLN A 169 -24.52 -15.30 4.35
CA GLN A 169 -25.13 -16.63 4.45
C GLN A 169 -24.25 -17.61 5.22
N LYS A 170 -22.93 -17.47 5.07
CA LYS A 170 -21.95 -18.15 5.90
C LYS A 170 -21.35 -17.08 6.77
N LYS A 171 -21.44 -17.21 8.10
CA LYS A 171 -20.82 -16.28 9.07
C LYS A 171 -19.29 -16.30 8.95
N ALA A 172 -18.77 -15.85 7.81
CA ALA A 172 -17.37 -15.80 7.47
C ALA A 172 -16.73 -14.60 8.14
N CYS A 173 -17.45 -13.49 8.25
CA CYS A 173 -17.00 -12.29 8.95
C CYS A 173 -17.43 -12.29 10.41
N GLY A 174 -16.45 -12.20 11.31
CA GLY A 174 -16.71 -11.82 12.69
C GLY A 174 -17.05 -10.34 12.80
N GLU A 175 -17.59 -9.93 13.94
CA GLU A 175 -17.99 -8.54 14.22
C GLU A 175 -16.86 -7.52 14.00
N PHE A 176 -15.61 -7.96 14.21
CA PHE A 176 -14.42 -7.11 14.14
C PHE A 176 -13.45 -7.49 13.01
N SER A 177 -13.80 -8.47 12.20
CA SER A 177 -12.99 -8.87 11.05
C SER A 177 -13.10 -7.82 9.95
N VAL A 178 -11.97 -7.42 9.35
CA VAL A 178 -11.99 -6.67 8.09
C VAL A 178 -12.00 -7.62 6.89
N ALA A 179 -11.40 -8.79 7.01
CA ALA A 179 -11.39 -9.80 5.97
C ALA A 179 -11.08 -11.18 6.55
N THR A 180 -11.54 -12.23 5.90
CA THR A 180 -11.17 -13.62 6.20
C THR A 180 -10.52 -14.27 4.99
N PHE A 181 -9.75 -15.32 5.27
CA PHE A 181 -9.01 -16.06 4.25
C PHE A 181 -9.37 -17.54 4.31
N THR A 182 -9.60 -18.17 3.17
CA THR A 182 -9.90 -19.60 3.11
C THR A 182 -9.16 -20.23 1.94
N MET A 183 -8.45 -21.32 2.20
CA MET A 183 -7.90 -22.18 1.16
C MET A 183 -9.00 -23.10 0.62
N ASN A 184 -9.13 -23.14 -0.70
CA ASN A 184 -10.03 -24.05 -1.38
C ASN A 184 -9.32 -25.41 -1.60
N GLY A 185 -10.09 -26.49 -1.72
CA GLY A 185 -9.55 -27.85 -1.88
C GLY A 185 -8.76 -28.09 -3.17
N ASP A 186 -8.87 -27.21 -4.15
CA ASP A 186 -8.14 -27.23 -5.42
C ASP A 186 -6.83 -26.41 -5.38
N GLY A 187 -6.48 -25.84 -4.22
CA GLY A 187 -5.30 -24.99 -4.03
C GLY A 187 -5.47 -23.54 -4.49
N SER A 188 -6.66 -23.13 -4.94
CA SER A 188 -7.05 -21.72 -5.00
C SER A 188 -7.37 -21.21 -3.59
N ALA A 189 -7.56 -19.89 -3.45
CA ALA A 189 -7.95 -19.29 -2.19
C ALA A 189 -9.04 -18.24 -2.38
N THR A 190 -9.81 -17.99 -1.33
CA THR A 190 -10.84 -16.96 -1.28
C THR A 190 -10.51 -15.99 -0.14
N ILE A 191 -10.46 -14.70 -0.46
CA ILE A 191 -10.46 -13.60 0.50
C ILE A 191 -11.88 -13.05 0.55
N ILE A 192 -12.53 -13.14 1.70
CA ILE A 192 -13.85 -12.56 1.91
C ILE A 192 -13.66 -11.21 2.61
N LEU A 193 -14.04 -10.12 1.95
CA LEU A 193 -13.97 -8.77 2.52
C LEU A 193 -15.22 -8.51 3.35
N CYS A 194 -15.00 -8.24 4.63
CA CYS A 194 -16.05 -7.93 5.57
C CYS A 194 -16.48 -6.46 5.44
N PRO A 195 -17.70 -6.10 5.87
CA PRO A 195 -18.20 -4.72 5.76
C PRO A 195 -17.23 -3.66 6.31
N ARG A 196 -16.45 -4.01 7.34
CA ARG A 196 -15.50 -3.10 7.96
C ARG A 196 -14.27 -2.78 7.11
N ALA A 197 -13.82 -3.66 6.21
CA ALA A 197 -12.70 -3.35 5.31
C ALA A 197 -12.98 -2.09 4.47
N PHE A 198 -14.25 -1.84 4.13
CA PHE A 198 -14.66 -0.70 3.34
C PHE A 198 -14.71 0.63 4.10
N ARG A 199 -14.43 0.62 5.41
CA ARG A 199 -14.33 1.83 6.23
C ARG A 199 -12.94 2.47 6.22
N HIS A 200 -11.95 1.82 5.62
CA HIS A 200 -10.61 2.37 5.45
C HIS A 200 -10.45 3.07 4.09
N GLY A 201 -9.76 4.21 4.10
CA GLY A 201 -9.40 4.94 2.89
C GLY A 201 -8.36 4.21 2.03
N GLY A 202 -8.14 4.74 0.83
CA GLY A 202 -7.07 4.31 -0.07
C GLY A 202 -5.84 5.17 0.11
N ILE A 203 -4.71 4.75 -0.50
CA ILE A 203 -3.53 5.62 -0.56
C ILE A 203 -3.84 6.81 -1.48
N ASN A 204 -3.83 8.02 -0.92
CA ASN A 204 -4.17 9.28 -1.61
C ASN A 204 -5.54 9.27 -2.31
N ARG A 205 -6.47 8.42 -1.88
CA ARG A 205 -7.83 8.29 -2.45
C ARG A 205 -8.89 8.28 -1.36
N ASP A 206 -9.82 9.22 -1.47
CA ASP A 206 -11.00 9.34 -0.62
C ASP A 206 -12.18 8.55 -1.22
N TYR A 207 -13.05 8.05 -0.36
CA TYR A 207 -14.30 7.39 -0.75
C TYR A 207 -15.46 7.98 0.05
N VAL A 208 -16.69 7.92 -0.51
CA VAL A 208 -17.87 8.52 0.14
C VAL A 208 -18.20 7.75 1.42
N ASP A 209 -18.37 8.47 2.54
CA ASP A 209 -18.68 7.93 3.87
C ASP A 209 -17.65 6.92 4.43
N VAL A 210 -16.39 7.09 4.05
CA VAL A 210 -15.25 6.26 4.48
C VAL A 210 -14.24 7.13 5.24
N ALA A 211 -13.40 6.51 6.08
CA ALA A 211 -12.29 7.23 6.71
C ALA A 211 -11.42 7.97 5.66
N PRO A 212 -10.82 9.12 6.01
CA PRO A 212 -10.02 9.91 5.08
C PRO A 212 -8.92 9.10 4.41
N ALA A 213 -8.53 9.52 3.20
CA ALA A 213 -7.39 8.97 2.49
C ALA A 213 -6.13 8.93 3.36
N ALA A 214 -5.40 7.81 3.28
CA ALA A 214 -4.06 7.72 3.81
C ALA A 214 -3.13 8.54 2.90
N SER A 215 -2.82 9.76 3.34
CA SER A 215 -2.02 10.73 2.59
C SER A 215 -1.06 11.46 3.54
N CYS A 216 0.00 12.08 2.99
CA CYS A 216 0.98 12.84 3.79
C CYS A 216 0.37 13.94 4.67
N ARG A 217 -0.84 14.42 4.35
CA ARG A 217 -1.57 15.41 5.15
C ARG A 217 -2.34 14.80 6.32
N ASN A 218 -2.72 13.51 6.22
CA ASN A 218 -3.66 12.86 7.13
C ASN A 218 -3.00 11.82 8.05
N VAL A 219 -1.83 11.28 7.68
CA VAL A 219 -1.18 10.20 8.44
C VAL A 219 -0.45 10.66 9.73
N GLY A 220 -0.26 11.97 9.93
CA GLY A 220 0.40 12.54 11.10
C GLY A 220 1.93 12.43 11.06
N ASP A 221 2.59 12.48 12.22
CA ASP A 221 4.05 12.37 12.38
C ASP A 221 4.51 11.03 13.00
N THR A 222 3.58 10.11 13.22
CA THR A 222 3.78 8.79 13.85
C THR A 222 3.16 7.69 13.01
N VAL A 223 3.76 6.49 13.02
CA VAL A 223 3.11 5.29 12.43
C VAL A 223 1.81 5.01 13.17
N SER A 224 0.67 4.94 12.47
CA SER A 224 -0.66 4.84 13.08
C SER A 224 -1.68 4.22 12.12
N TRP A 225 -2.88 3.90 12.63
CA TRP A 225 -4.02 3.44 11.83
C TRP A 225 -4.46 4.35 10.69
N ALA A 226 -4.08 5.63 10.69
CA ALA A 226 -4.29 6.51 9.55
C ALA A 226 -3.53 6.04 8.28
N MET A 227 -2.50 5.20 8.44
CA MET A 227 -1.76 4.56 7.34
C MET A 227 -2.38 3.23 6.88
N TYR A 228 -3.37 2.69 7.60
CA TYR A 228 -3.98 1.40 7.29
C TYR A 228 -5.06 1.53 6.20
N THR A 229 -4.85 0.86 5.07
CA THR A 229 -5.71 0.96 3.87
C THR A 229 -6.31 -0.40 3.48
N MET A 230 -7.21 -0.40 2.49
CA MET A 230 -7.62 -1.65 1.82
C MET A 230 -6.41 -2.41 1.27
N GLY A 231 -5.39 -1.71 0.76
CA GLY A 231 -4.15 -2.34 0.31
C GLY A 231 -3.39 -3.05 1.43
N ALA A 232 -3.31 -2.45 2.61
CA ALA A 232 -2.76 -3.10 3.80
C ALA A 232 -3.56 -4.36 4.21
N THR A 233 -4.89 -4.31 4.07
CA THR A 233 -5.77 -5.47 4.31
C THR A 233 -5.49 -6.60 3.33
N LEU A 234 -5.41 -6.31 2.04
CA LEU A 234 -5.15 -7.32 1.00
C LEU A 234 -3.72 -7.86 1.09
N LEU A 235 -2.72 -7.01 1.32
CA LEU A 235 -1.34 -7.41 1.59
C LEU A 235 -1.28 -8.43 2.74
N LYS A 236 -1.98 -8.15 3.85
CA LYS A 236 -2.11 -9.10 4.98
C LYS A 236 -2.68 -10.43 4.53
N LYS A 237 -3.70 -10.42 3.66
CA LYS A 237 -4.37 -11.64 3.23
C LYS A 237 -3.57 -12.44 2.22
N TYR A 238 -2.78 -11.80 1.35
CA TYR A 238 -1.84 -12.48 0.46
C TYR A 238 -0.73 -13.20 1.24
N LEU A 239 -0.30 -12.63 2.36
CA LEU A 239 0.62 -13.31 3.27
C LEU A 239 0.06 -14.63 3.82
N TYR A 240 -1.24 -14.95 3.71
CA TYR A 240 -1.78 -16.27 4.06
C TYR A 240 -1.75 -17.29 2.91
N TYR A 241 -1.56 -16.86 1.67
CA TYR A 241 -1.56 -17.74 0.50
C TYR A 241 -0.18 -18.36 0.28
N LYS A 242 0.12 -19.40 1.07
CA LYS A 242 1.40 -20.15 1.05
C LYS A 242 1.96 -20.47 -0.34
N PRO A 243 1.14 -20.84 -1.35
CA PRO A 243 1.65 -21.11 -2.69
C PRO A 243 2.41 -19.95 -3.33
N LEU A 244 2.21 -18.68 -2.91
CA LEU A 244 2.98 -17.54 -3.43
C LEU A 244 4.48 -17.64 -3.17
N PHE A 245 4.86 -18.30 -2.07
CA PHE A 245 6.22 -18.23 -1.55
C PHE A 245 7.04 -19.44 -1.97
N LYS A 246 8.26 -19.18 -2.46
CA LYS A 246 9.20 -20.24 -2.86
C LYS A 246 9.62 -21.12 -1.68
N ASN A 247 9.61 -20.57 -0.46
CA ASN A 247 9.88 -21.32 0.77
C ASN A 247 8.66 -21.29 1.72
N PRO A 248 7.70 -22.21 1.56
CA PRO A 248 6.50 -22.27 2.40
C PRO A 248 6.78 -22.60 3.88
N LYS A 249 8.00 -23.04 4.22
CA LYS A 249 8.41 -23.38 5.59
C LYS A 249 8.98 -22.19 6.36
N ALA A 250 9.47 -21.16 5.66
CA ALA A 250 9.87 -19.88 6.25
C ALA A 250 8.68 -18.92 6.43
N PHE A 251 7.48 -19.48 6.31
CA PHE A 251 6.24 -18.76 6.43
C PHE A 251 6.05 -18.29 7.87
N PRO A 252 5.58 -17.05 8.10
CA PRO A 252 5.32 -16.55 9.43
C PRO A 252 4.39 -17.49 10.24
N TYR A 253 4.93 -18.26 11.19
CA TYR A 253 4.14 -19.15 12.03
C TYR A 253 3.35 -18.33 13.05
N GLY A 254 2.07 -18.68 13.25
CA GLY A 254 1.25 -18.08 14.31
C GLY A 254 0.53 -16.79 13.94
N ALA A 255 0.29 -16.54 12.65
CA ALA A 255 -0.53 -15.44 12.16
C ALA A 255 -1.97 -15.53 12.70
N THR A 256 -2.20 -15.01 13.91
CA THR A 256 -3.54 -14.77 14.41
C THR A 256 -4.25 -13.83 13.43
N GLU A 257 -5.51 -14.12 13.10
CA GLU A 257 -6.26 -13.31 12.13
C GLU A 257 -6.51 -11.88 12.61
N ALA A 258 -6.40 -11.65 13.92
CA ALA A 258 -6.50 -10.34 14.55
C ALA A 258 -5.52 -9.37 13.89
N ILE A 259 -6.01 -8.19 13.51
CA ILE A 259 -5.12 -7.09 13.13
C ILE A 259 -4.68 -6.45 14.43
N SER A 260 -3.39 -6.47 14.66
CA SER A 260 -2.79 -5.73 15.76
C SER A 260 -2.32 -4.37 15.27
N GLY A 261 -2.43 -3.38 16.14
CA GLY A 261 -1.92 -2.04 15.95
C GLY A 261 -0.40 -2.03 15.76
N PRO A 262 0.15 -0.89 15.31
CA PRO A 262 1.56 -0.77 14.96
C PRO A 262 2.51 -1.08 16.12
N GLU A 263 2.15 -0.79 17.37
CA GLU A 263 2.99 -1.09 18.54
C GLU A 263 3.19 -2.59 18.75
N MET A 264 2.11 -3.37 18.66
CA MET A 264 2.13 -4.83 18.87
C MET A 264 2.86 -5.59 17.76
N CYS A 265 3.09 -4.96 16.62
CA CYS A 265 3.75 -5.55 15.46
C CYS A 265 5.25 -5.27 15.40
N ARG A 266 5.81 -4.72 16.49
CA ARG A 266 7.25 -4.45 16.60
C ARG A 266 8.01 -5.72 16.98
N GLY A 267 9.19 -5.88 16.39
CA GLY A 267 10.06 -7.06 16.52
C GLY A 267 10.82 -7.16 17.85
N GLN A 268 10.36 -6.51 18.93
CA GLN A 268 11.10 -6.43 20.20
C GLN A 268 11.07 -7.69 21.07
N TYR A 269 10.35 -8.73 20.65
CA TYR A 269 10.31 -9.99 21.39
C TYR A 269 10.93 -11.10 20.55
N ASP A 270 11.90 -11.80 21.13
CA ASP A 270 12.61 -12.92 20.53
C ASP A 270 11.61 -13.98 20.01
N GLY A 271 11.60 -14.20 18.70
CA GLY A 271 10.68 -15.13 18.01
C GLY A 271 9.51 -14.49 17.26
N TRP A 272 9.37 -13.16 17.25
CA TRP A 272 8.23 -12.45 16.65
C TRP A 272 8.52 -11.78 15.29
N SER A 273 9.68 -12.04 14.68
CA SER A 273 10.03 -11.65 13.30
C SER A 273 9.06 -12.21 12.23
N GLU A 274 8.08 -13.00 12.66
CA GLU A 274 7.12 -13.75 11.87
C GLU A 274 5.67 -13.26 12.05
N LYS A 275 5.43 -12.05 12.56
CA LYS A 275 4.08 -11.51 12.58
C LYS A 275 3.68 -11.00 11.20
N THR A 276 2.58 -11.49 10.64
CA THR A 276 1.98 -10.93 9.42
C THR A 276 1.75 -9.42 9.54
N CYS A 277 1.39 -8.93 10.73
CA CYS A 277 1.17 -7.51 10.94
C CYS A 277 2.47 -6.67 10.91
N SER A 278 3.64 -7.25 11.20
CA SER A 278 4.94 -6.57 11.04
C SER A 278 5.19 -6.20 9.59
N TYR A 279 4.85 -7.08 8.64
CA TYR A 279 4.94 -6.77 7.21
C TYR A 279 4.04 -5.60 6.83
N ILE A 280 2.84 -5.51 7.40
CA ILE A 280 1.89 -4.44 7.08
C ILE A 280 2.39 -3.09 7.54
N TRP A 281 2.81 -3.01 8.81
CA TRP A 281 3.28 -1.74 9.38
C TRP A 281 4.66 -1.34 8.85
N PHE A 282 5.54 -2.31 8.57
CA PHE A 282 6.80 -2.06 7.90
C PHE A 282 6.59 -1.47 6.51
N THR A 283 5.82 -2.15 5.65
CA THR A 283 5.56 -1.68 4.27
C THR A 283 4.80 -0.35 4.22
N SER A 284 3.87 -0.13 5.15
CA SER A 284 3.17 1.17 5.26
C SER A 284 4.13 2.28 5.69
N HIS A 285 4.95 2.04 6.71
CA HIS A 285 5.95 3.01 7.18
C HIS A 285 6.97 3.32 6.07
N ALA A 286 7.48 2.30 5.40
CA ALA A 286 8.34 2.39 4.22
C ALA A 286 7.73 3.25 3.12
N TYR A 287 6.49 2.94 2.74
CA TYR A 287 5.76 3.63 1.69
C TYR A 287 5.58 5.11 1.99
N PHE A 288 5.04 5.46 3.17
CA PHE A 288 4.78 6.85 3.52
C PHE A 288 6.06 7.63 3.81
N THR A 289 7.13 6.99 4.29
CA THR A 289 8.45 7.63 4.42
C THR A 289 8.96 8.06 3.05
N THR A 290 8.87 7.15 2.07
CA THR A 290 9.32 7.40 0.70
C THR A 290 8.44 8.44 0.01
N LEU A 291 7.12 8.30 0.10
CA LEU A 291 6.15 9.19 -0.54
C LEU A 291 6.21 10.61 0.04
N CYS A 292 6.33 10.76 1.36
CA CYS A 292 6.22 12.05 2.03
C CYS A 292 7.59 12.69 2.31
N GLY A 293 8.70 11.96 2.16
CA GLY A 293 10.04 12.45 2.48
C GLY A 293 10.22 12.76 3.98
N MET A 294 9.55 12.01 4.85
CA MET A 294 9.55 12.22 6.30
C MET A 294 9.83 10.92 7.05
N GLU A 295 10.64 10.98 8.11
CA GLU A 295 10.75 9.85 9.05
C GLU A 295 9.62 9.92 10.08
N TYR A 296 8.90 8.80 10.25
CA TYR A 296 7.80 8.73 11.22
C TYR A 296 8.29 8.23 12.57
N LYS A 297 7.79 8.89 13.62
CA LYS A 297 7.99 8.48 15.01
C LYS A 297 7.22 7.18 15.31
N TYR A 298 7.57 6.56 16.42
CA TYR A 298 6.87 5.39 16.92
C TYR A 298 5.42 5.70 17.25
N ALA A 299 4.54 4.71 17.01
CA ALA A 299 3.19 4.73 17.53
C ALA A 299 3.22 4.90 19.05
N GLY A 300 2.50 5.90 19.56
CA GLY A 300 2.14 5.96 20.96
C GLY A 300 0.96 5.04 21.25
N VAL A 301 0.75 4.70 22.53
CA VAL A 301 -0.31 3.78 23.00
C VAL A 301 -1.71 4.18 22.47
N LEU A 302 -2.00 5.48 22.31
CA LEU A 302 -3.28 5.99 21.82
C LEU A 302 -3.48 5.86 20.30
N GLN A 303 -2.42 5.57 19.55
CA GLN A 303 -2.41 5.47 18.08
C GLN A 303 -2.55 4.03 17.59
N ASN A 304 -2.76 3.08 18.52
CA ASN A 304 -3.03 1.67 18.24
C ASN A 304 -4.51 1.35 18.07
N HIS A 305 -5.40 2.35 18.16
CA HIS A 305 -6.83 2.14 17.96
C HIS A 305 -7.23 2.33 16.51
N ASP A 306 -7.89 1.33 15.92
CA ASP A 306 -8.53 1.47 14.62
C ASP A 306 -9.73 2.44 14.74
N PRO A 307 -9.71 3.61 14.07
CA PRO A 307 -10.78 4.60 14.19
C PRO A 307 -12.13 4.08 13.65
N THR A 308 -12.12 2.98 12.88
CA THR A 308 -13.33 2.33 12.37
C THR A 308 -13.94 1.36 13.39
N CYS A 309 -13.27 1.10 14.51
CA CYS A 309 -13.76 0.26 15.60
C CYS A 309 -14.56 1.05 16.64
N PRO A 310 -15.76 0.54 17.04
CA PRO A 310 -16.57 1.17 18.07
C PRO A 310 -16.02 1.05 19.50
N ASP A 311 -15.18 0.05 19.81
CA ASP A 311 -14.69 -0.19 21.18
C ASP A 311 -13.17 -0.39 21.24
N ARG A 312 -12.53 0.33 22.18
CA ARG A 312 -11.10 0.35 22.49
C ARG A 312 -10.63 -0.83 23.35
N TYR A 313 -11.49 -1.78 23.65
CA TYR A 313 -11.14 -2.97 24.44
C TYR A 313 -11.22 -4.27 23.65
N ILE A 314 -11.65 -4.21 22.37
CA ILE A 314 -11.64 -5.36 21.48
C ILE A 314 -10.20 -5.62 21.02
N PRO A 315 -9.62 -6.80 21.28
CA PRO A 315 -8.24 -7.11 20.91
C PRO A 315 -7.92 -6.86 19.43
N GLU A 316 -8.89 -7.12 18.54
CA GLU A 316 -8.80 -6.90 17.10
C GLU A 316 -8.83 -5.41 16.69
N CYS A 317 -9.08 -4.51 17.63
CA CYS A 317 -9.24 -3.07 17.41
C CYS A 317 -8.25 -2.19 18.15
N SER A 318 -7.63 -2.70 19.22
CA SER A 318 -7.10 -1.84 20.27
C SER A 318 -5.75 -2.25 20.86
N TYR A 319 -5.00 -3.13 20.19
CA TYR A 319 -3.61 -3.44 20.56
C TYR A 319 -2.76 -3.63 19.32
#